data_AF-A0AAV4D5E0-F1
#
_entry.id   AF-A0AAV4D5E0-F1
#
_cell.length_a   1.000
_cell.length_b   1.000
_cell.length_c   1.000
_cell.angle_alpha   90.00
_cell.angle_beta   90.00
_cell.angle_gamma   90.00
#
_symmetry.space_group_name_H-M   'P 1'
#
loop_
_entity.id
_entity.type
_entity.pdbx_description
1 polymer ?
#
loop_
_entity_poly.entity_id
_entity_poly.type
_entity_poly.pdbx_seq_one_letter_code
_entity_poly.pdbx_strand_id
1 'polypeptide(L)'
;MILPARVEGSADVFQCPRFVLIKPDWIPDSNSTHCELCNSKFSKIKRKHHCRMCGAVRCSKCCYEKIPLPQLGLQEPERVCEDCREVCGTVTRTRSSIETVLIDASKSLATLCRQEKMVKKVVELGGMQSLIMLAVTDNVNVLGHVASGLHTLSTHPSLHKHLAETGAIKAICRVLSRVGDANEQIAIDAISALMIFCRSQDLKTKALNDGGLHPVLSLCWSEKTAISLLAISTLGLIVEHTDNHAAVFDNKHDAVSRLLRLTTSKDEQIQEVTLKTLAFLSTGGSVYKHKLLQEDFSCGRCLEKAFNSCPANSQILCNAACVIANLATSEEDQMALHDLMTVMCRKLPDAEGHTELTCHLTRALANFSQFQPNTSRLLDAIPIVVNHVLKGGPAAARDQALRFLLNLLGHAPTQVSAILVKNDAEMFLKSLGETNTLIDNVTLSLAQSAPAVMKPM
;
A
#
# COMPACT_ATOMS: atom_id res chain seq x y z
N MET A 1 0.54 -1.23 -26.51
CA MET A 1 -0.33 -2.08 -25.67
C MET A 1 0.25 -3.48 -25.66
N ILE A 2 0.49 -4.06 -24.49
CA ILE A 2 0.95 -5.45 -24.32
C ILE A 2 -0.25 -6.26 -23.85
N LEU A 3 -0.59 -7.34 -24.56
CA LEU A 3 -1.70 -8.23 -24.19
C LEU A 3 -1.16 -9.62 -23.86
N PRO A 4 -1.62 -10.27 -22.78
CA PRO A 4 -1.18 -11.62 -22.45
C PRO A 4 -1.69 -12.64 -23.47
N ALA A 5 -0.92 -13.73 -23.61
CA ALA A 5 -1.38 -14.89 -24.35
C ALA A 5 -2.74 -15.37 -23.82
N ARG A 6 -3.70 -15.65 -24.71
CA ARG A 6 -5.02 -16.16 -24.32
C ARG A 6 -4.89 -17.61 -23.85
N VAL A 7 -5.59 -17.95 -22.78
CA VAL A 7 -5.64 -19.31 -22.23
C VAL A 7 -7.01 -19.94 -22.44
N GLU A 8 -7.04 -21.26 -22.57
CA GLU A 8 -8.27 -22.05 -22.50
C GLU A 8 -8.78 -22.08 -21.05
N GLY A 9 -10.07 -21.74 -20.85
CA GLY A 9 -10.67 -21.72 -19.52
C GLY A 9 -10.31 -20.48 -18.69
N SER A 10 -10.00 -20.69 -17.41
CA SER A 10 -9.72 -19.61 -16.47
C SER A 10 -8.35 -18.97 -16.70
N ALA A 11 -8.28 -17.65 -16.56
CA ALA A 11 -7.01 -16.91 -16.57
C ALA A 11 -6.12 -17.26 -15.37
N ASP A 12 -6.71 -17.59 -14.22
CA ASP A 12 -5.99 -17.97 -13.01
C ASP A 12 -5.33 -19.34 -13.20
N VAL A 13 -4.00 -19.35 -13.27
CA VAL A 13 -3.21 -20.56 -13.54
C VAL A 13 -3.29 -21.61 -12.44
N PHE A 14 -3.87 -21.27 -11.28
CA PHE A 14 -4.04 -22.19 -10.16
C PHE A 14 -5.39 -22.93 -10.15
N GLN A 15 -6.33 -22.59 -11.05
CA GLN A 15 -7.66 -23.22 -11.09
C GLN A 15 -7.72 -24.51 -11.94
N CYS A 16 -6.71 -24.77 -12.78
CA CYS A 16 -6.60 -25.97 -13.61
C CYS A 16 -5.12 -26.37 -13.69
N PRO A 17 -4.75 -27.67 -13.56
CA PRO A 17 -3.40 -28.05 -13.12
C PRO A 17 -2.26 -27.56 -14.03
N ARG A 18 -2.53 -27.26 -15.32
CA ARG A 18 -1.66 -26.41 -16.15
C ARG A 18 -2.45 -25.63 -17.20
N PHE A 19 -2.16 -24.34 -17.37
CA PHE A 19 -2.71 -23.55 -18.48
C PHE A 19 -2.31 -24.15 -19.83
N VAL A 20 -3.25 -24.03 -20.77
CA VAL A 20 -3.07 -24.26 -22.22
C VAL A 20 -3.44 -22.96 -22.92
N LEU A 21 -2.57 -22.52 -23.81
CA LEU A 21 -2.75 -21.32 -24.62
C LEU A 21 -3.63 -21.63 -25.82
N ILE A 22 -4.48 -20.67 -26.17
CA ILE A 22 -5.27 -20.74 -27.40
C ILE A 22 -4.31 -20.59 -28.59
N LYS A 23 -4.40 -21.51 -29.55
CA LYS A 23 -3.61 -21.47 -30.78
C LYS A 23 -3.89 -20.19 -31.57
N PRO A 24 -2.86 -19.54 -32.14
CA PRO A 24 -3.07 -18.34 -32.95
C PRO A 24 -3.75 -18.71 -34.27
N ASP A 25 -4.54 -17.80 -34.79
CA ASP A 25 -4.99 -17.87 -36.18
C ASP A 25 -3.80 -17.66 -37.11
N TRP A 26 -3.73 -18.48 -38.15
CA TRP A 26 -2.71 -18.34 -39.17
C TRP A 26 -3.05 -17.19 -40.10
N ILE A 27 -2.06 -16.35 -40.36
CA ILE A 27 -2.22 -15.30 -41.36
C ILE A 27 -2.39 -15.97 -42.73
N PRO A 28 -3.48 -15.68 -43.46
CA PRO A 28 -3.72 -16.27 -44.78
C PRO A 28 -2.56 -15.99 -45.71
N ASP A 29 -2.14 -17.00 -46.48
CA ASP A 29 -1.04 -16.84 -47.42
C ASP A 29 -1.28 -15.69 -48.42
N SER A 30 -2.54 -15.43 -48.81
CA SER A 30 -2.91 -14.31 -49.67
C SER A 30 -2.49 -12.95 -49.12
N ASN A 31 -2.39 -12.81 -47.80
CA ASN A 31 -2.17 -11.54 -47.12
C ASN A 31 -0.67 -11.23 -46.94
N SER A 32 0.22 -12.22 -47.10
CA SER A 32 1.66 -12.04 -46.88
C SER A 32 2.45 -12.20 -48.19
N THR A 33 2.94 -11.09 -48.74
CA THR A 33 3.79 -11.07 -49.95
C THR A 33 5.30 -11.13 -49.62
N HIS A 34 5.67 -10.78 -48.40
CA HIS A 34 7.03 -10.76 -47.87
C HIS A 34 7.08 -11.48 -46.52
N CYS A 35 8.26 -12.01 -46.17
CA CYS A 35 8.49 -12.57 -44.84
C CYS A 35 8.29 -11.48 -43.78
N GLU A 36 7.43 -11.73 -42.80
CA GLU A 36 7.11 -10.73 -41.77
C GLU A 36 8.28 -10.46 -40.80
N LEU A 37 9.40 -11.19 -40.92
CA LEU A 37 10.61 -10.97 -40.10
C LEU A 37 11.67 -10.19 -40.86
N CYS A 38 12.17 -10.76 -41.95
CA CYS A 38 13.29 -10.18 -42.71
C CYS A 38 12.85 -9.37 -43.93
N ASN A 39 11.54 -9.18 -44.11
CA ASN A 39 10.92 -8.48 -45.23
C ASN A 39 11.29 -9.02 -46.63
N SER A 40 11.84 -10.22 -46.72
CA SER A 40 12.25 -10.77 -48.02
C SER A 40 11.03 -11.26 -48.81
N LYS A 41 10.92 -10.87 -50.08
CA LYS A 41 9.79 -11.24 -50.96
C LYS A 41 9.69 -12.74 -51.16
N PHE A 42 8.48 -13.28 -51.03
CA PHE A 42 8.17 -14.67 -51.32
C PHE A 42 8.13 -14.92 -52.84
N SER A 43 8.44 -16.14 -53.25
CA SER A 43 8.45 -16.55 -54.67
C SER A 43 8.15 -18.03 -54.81
N LYS A 44 8.12 -18.55 -56.05
CA LYS A 44 7.94 -20.00 -56.29
C LYS A 44 9.05 -20.85 -55.63
N ILE A 45 10.24 -20.27 -55.43
CA ILE A 45 11.38 -20.94 -54.78
C ILE A 45 11.40 -20.62 -53.27
N LYS A 46 11.15 -19.36 -52.88
CA LYS A 46 11.04 -18.97 -51.47
C LYS A 46 9.62 -19.16 -50.97
N ARG A 47 9.35 -20.37 -50.48
CA ARG A 47 8.05 -20.77 -49.93
C ARG A 47 7.74 -20.07 -48.60
N LYS A 48 6.44 -20.01 -48.30
CA LYS A 48 5.86 -19.48 -47.07
C LYS A 48 5.81 -20.56 -45.99
N HIS A 49 6.05 -20.17 -44.74
CA HIS A 49 5.96 -21.05 -43.59
C HIS A 49 5.33 -20.32 -42.41
N HIS A 50 4.33 -20.93 -41.77
CA HIS A 50 3.70 -20.36 -40.59
C HIS A 50 4.46 -20.74 -39.32
N CYS A 51 4.63 -19.76 -38.44
CA CYS A 51 5.04 -20.02 -37.07
C CYS A 51 3.84 -20.58 -36.30
N ARG A 52 3.99 -21.76 -35.70
CA ARG A 52 2.89 -22.38 -34.93
C ARG A 52 2.56 -21.62 -33.65
N MET A 53 3.50 -20.82 -33.13
CA MET A 53 3.30 -20.02 -31.92
C MET A 53 2.58 -18.68 -32.16
N CYS A 54 2.93 -17.95 -33.22
CA CYS A 54 2.39 -16.60 -33.46
C CYS A 54 1.54 -16.46 -34.73
N GLY A 55 1.40 -17.51 -35.54
CA GLY A 55 0.59 -17.50 -36.77
C GLY A 55 1.19 -16.73 -37.95
N ALA A 56 2.27 -15.96 -37.75
CA ALA A 56 2.91 -15.14 -38.77
C ALA A 56 3.59 -15.95 -39.88
N VAL A 57 3.62 -15.38 -41.09
CA VAL A 57 4.23 -16.01 -42.27
C VAL A 57 5.70 -15.63 -42.41
N ARG A 58 6.58 -16.63 -42.44
CA ARG A 58 8.04 -16.49 -42.46
C ARG A 58 8.66 -17.29 -43.61
N CYS A 59 9.89 -16.93 -43.98
CA CYS A 59 10.71 -17.74 -44.90
C CYS A 59 11.44 -18.85 -44.14
N SER A 60 12.01 -19.82 -44.85
CA SER A 60 12.72 -20.96 -44.25
C SER A 60 13.86 -20.52 -43.32
N LYS A 61 14.61 -19.47 -43.69
CA LYS A 61 15.71 -18.92 -42.87
C LYS A 61 15.23 -18.34 -41.53
N CYS A 62 14.04 -17.75 -41.49
CA CYS A 62 13.50 -17.12 -40.28
C CYS A 62 12.68 -18.09 -39.41
N CYS A 63 12.49 -19.33 -39.87
CA CYS A 63 11.56 -20.29 -39.27
C CYS A 63 12.00 -21.72 -39.61
N TYR A 64 13.26 -22.06 -39.30
CA TYR A 64 13.86 -23.35 -39.65
C TYR A 64 13.75 -24.39 -38.53
N GLU A 65 13.72 -23.95 -37.26
CA GLU A 65 13.71 -24.85 -36.11
C GLU A 65 12.31 -25.39 -35.79
N LYS A 66 12.30 -26.58 -35.17
CA LYS A 66 11.12 -27.19 -34.60
C LYS A 66 11.33 -27.45 -33.12
N ILE A 67 10.38 -27.04 -32.28
CA ILE A 67 10.40 -27.28 -30.84
C ILE A 67 9.02 -27.76 -30.37
N PRO A 68 8.93 -28.62 -29.35
CA PRO A 68 7.65 -28.95 -28.72
C PRO A 68 6.96 -27.70 -28.18
N LEU A 69 5.63 -27.62 -28.34
CA LEU A 69 4.80 -26.53 -27.82
C LEU A 69 3.68 -27.08 -26.91
N PRO A 70 4.02 -27.76 -25.80
CA PRO A 70 3.04 -28.31 -24.87
C PRO A 70 2.15 -27.23 -24.22
N GLN A 71 2.60 -25.98 -24.20
CA GLN A 71 1.78 -24.82 -23.82
C GLN A 71 0.62 -24.57 -24.79
N LEU A 72 0.68 -25.06 -26.04
CA LEU A 72 -0.43 -25.05 -27.01
C LEU A 72 -1.12 -26.42 -27.15
N GLY A 73 -0.80 -27.37 -26.26
CA GLY A 73 -1.26 -28.75 -26.36
C GLY A 73 -0.62 -29.55 -27.51
N LEU A 74 0.55 -29.12 -28.02
CA LEU A 74 1.25 -29.78 -29.13
C LEU A 74 2.54 -30.44 -28.60
N GLN A 75 2.52 -31.76 -28.47
CA GLN A 75 3.66 -32.53 -27.93
C GLN A 75 4.78 -32.71 -28.95
N GLU A 76 4.43 -32.88 -30.23
CA GLU A 76 5.40 -33.05 -31.29
C GLU A 76 6.12 -31.73 -31.62
N PRO A 77 7.39 -31.78 -32.08
CA PRO A 77 8.12 -30.59 -32.47
C PRO A 77 7.46 -29.82 -33.63
N GLU A 78 7.09 -28.57 -33.36
CA GLU A 78 6.39 -27.69 -34.28
C GLU A 78 7.27 -26.54 -34.73
N ARG A 79 7.01 -26.03 -35.93
CA ARG A 79 7.81 -24.96 -36.52
C ARG A 79 7.61 -23.65 -35.76
N VAL A 80 8.70 -23.03 -35.32
CA VAL A 80 8.67 -21.74 -34.60
C VAL A 80 9.62 -20.75 -35.28
N CYS A 81 9.21 -19.49 -35.35
CA CYS A 81 10.06 -18.45 -35.92
C CYS A 81 11.15 -18.01 -34.94
N GLU A 82 12.23 -17.45 -35.48
CA GLU A 82 13.36 -16.93 -34.70
C GLU A 82 12.92 -15.97 -33.57
N ASP A 83 11.93 -15.13 -33.86
CA ASP A 83 11.35 -14.19 -32.90
C ASP A 83 10.68 -14.83 -31.68
N CYS A 84 10.08 -16.02 -31.85
CA CYS A 84 9.35 -16.73 -30.80
C CYS A 84 10.19 -17.80 -30.11
N ARG A 85 11.20 -18.32 -30.81
CA ARG A 85 11.97 -19.51 -30.42
C ARG A 85 12.49 -19.45 -28.99
N GLU A 86 13.15 -18.35 -28.62
CA GLU A 86 13.81 -18.23 -27.31
C GLU A 86 12.81 -18.29 -26.14
N VAL A 87 11.74 -17.51 -26.21
CA VAL A 87 10.69 -17.50 -25.20
C VAL A 87 9.95 -18.83 -25.18
N CYS A 88 9.59 -19.38 -26.35
CA CYS A 88 8.86 -20.64 -26.43
C CYS A 88 9.67 -21.82 -25.89
N GLY A 89 10.95 -21.92 -26.25
CA GLY A 89 11.83 -22.96 -25.74
C GLY A 89 11.97 -22.87 -24.22
N THR A 90 12.05 -21.66 -23.68
CA THR A 90 12.08 -21.44 -22.22
C THR A 90 10.75 -21.82 -21.57
N VAL A 91 9.62 -21.36 -22.09
CA VAL A 91 8.27 -21.71 -21.62
C VAL A 91 8.06 -23.23 -21.64
N THR A 92 8.43 -23.91 -22.73
CA THR A 92 8.36 -25.37 -22.82
C THR A 92 9.17 -26.05 -21.71
N ARG A 93 10.41 -25.59 -21.47
CA ARG A 93 11.29 -26.15 -20.43
C ARG A 93 10.77 -25.91 -19.00
N THR A 94 10.01 -24.85 -18.75
CA THR A 94 9.37 -24.65 -17.42
C THR A 94 8.32 -25.72 -17.07
N ARG A 95 7.93 -26.57 -18.03
CA ARG A 95 7.00 -27.68 -17.82
C ARG A 95 7.69 -29.02 -17.54
N SER A 96 9.03 -29.05 -17.55
CA SER A 96 9.85 -30.23 -17.28
C SER A 96 9.64 -30.76 -15.86
N SER A 97 9.76 -32.07 -15.67
CA SER A 97 9.82 -32.69 -14.34
C SER A 97 11.24 -32.70 -13.76
N ILE A 98 12.25 -32.38 -14.56
CA ILE A 98 13.66 -32.40 -14.17
C ILE A 98 14.01 -31.06 -13.50
N GLU A 99 14.42 -31.12 -12.24
CA GLU A 99 14.67 -29.93 -11.42
C GLU A 99 15.76 -29.00 -11.98
N THR A 100 16.87 -29.55 -12.47
CA THR A 100 17.96 -28.76 -13.07
C THR A 100 17.48 -27.97 -14.30
N VAL A 101 16.61 -28.57 -15.11
CA VAL A 101 15.98 -27.92 -16.27
C VAL A 101 15.02 -26.83 -15.81
N LEU A 102 14.26 -27.04 -14.73
CA LEU A 102 13.37 -26.03 -14.16
C LEU A 102 14.14 -24.82 -13.61
N ILE A 103 15.26 -25.04 -12.92
CA ILE A 103 16.12 -23.95 -12.41
C ILE A 103 16.66 -23.13 -13.57
N ASP A 104 17.20 -23.76 -14.62
CA ASP A 104 17.73 -23.05 -15.78
C ASP A 104 16.63 -22.32 -16.58
N ALA A 105 15.48 -22.96 -16.78
CA ALA A 105 14.35 -22.37 -17.48
C ALA A 105 13.76 -21.18 -16.72
N SER A 106 13.58 -21.29 -15.40
CA SER A 106 13.09 -20.18 -14.56
C SER A 106 14.08 -19.01 -14.56
N LYS A 107 15.39 -19.28 -14.49
CA LYS A 107 16.44 -18.26 -14.59
C LYS A 107 16.42 -17.54 -15.94
N SER A 108 16.32 -18.31 -17.02
CA SER A 108 16.23 -17.79 -18.39
C SER A 108 15.00 -16.90 -18.54
N LEU A 109 13.84 -17.36 -18.05
CA LEU A 109 12.59 -16.62 -18.13
C LEU A 109 12.64 -15.29 -17.34
N ALA A 110 13.16 -15.32 -16.11
CA ALA A 110 13.35 -14.11 -15.30
C ALA A 110 14.33 -13.13 -15.96
N THR A 111 15.38 -13.64 -16.63
CA THR A 111 16.33 -12.81 -17.38
C THR A 111 15.67 -12.15 -18.58
N LEU A 112 14.78 -12.85 -19.29
CA LEU A 112 14.00 -12.29 -20.37
C LEU A 112 13.04 -11.19 -19.89
N CYS A 113 12.44 -11.33 -18.70
CA CYS A 113 11.61 -10.27 -18.12
C CYS A 113 12.37 -8.96 -17.89
N ARG A 114 13.68 -9.02 -17.56
CA ARG A 114 14.52 -7.83 -17.35
C ARG A 114 14.91 -7.11 -18.63
N GLN A 115 14.77 -7.76 -19.78
CA GLN A 115 15.06 -7.13 -21.07
C GLN A 115 13.81 -6.42 -21.58
N GLU A 116 13.81 -5.08 -21.58
CA GLU A 116 12.66 -4.26 -21.99
C GLU A 116 12.07 -4.67 -23.35
N LYS A 117 12.94 -4.97 -24.32
CA LYS A 117 12.54 -5.41 -25.68
C LYS A 117 11.83 -6.78 -25.69
N MET A 118 12.04 -7.60 -24.67
CA MET A 118 11.51 -8.96 -24.58
C MET A 118 10.24 -9.03 -23.72
N VAL A 119 9.95 -8.06 -22.86
CA VAL A 119 8.76 -8.05 -21.98
C VAL A 119 7.48 -8.33 -22.78
N LYS A 120 7.29 -7.63 -23.90
CA LYS A 120 6.14 -7.86 -24.78
C LYS A 120 6.04 -9.31 -25.24
N LYS A 121 7.15 -9.89 -25.71
CA LYS A 121 7.22 -11.29 -26.17
C LYS A 121 6.98 -12.28 -25.03
N VAL A 122 7.55 -12.04 -23.84
CA VAL A 122 7.35 -12.88 -22.66
C VAL A 122 5.86 -12.95 -22.30
N VAL A 123 5.16 -11.82 -22.34
CA VAL A 123 3.73 -11.76 -22.01
C VAL A 123 2.86 -12.36 -23.11
N GLU A 124 3.12 -12.03 -24.38
CA GLU A 124 2.33 -12.50 -25.55
C GLU A 124 2.53 -14.00 -25.86
N LEU A 125 3.62 -14.61 -25.39
CA LEU A 125 3.96 -16.01 -25.69
C LEU A 125 3.79 -16.97 -24.49
N GLY A 126 3.12 -16.53 -23.42
CA GLY A 126 2.79 -17.39 -22.27
C GLY A 126 3.85 -17.48 -21.17
N GLY A 127 4.88 -16.64 -21.24
CA GLY A 127 5.94 -16.56 -20.24
C GLY A 127 5.46 -16.06 -18.89
N MET A 128 4.55 -15.07 -18.86
CA MET A 128 3.93 -14.60 -17.62
C MET A 128 3.20 -15.74 -16.87
N GLN A 129 2.36 -16.49 -17.57
CA GLN A 129 1.61 -17.63 -17.02
C GLN A 129 2.56 -18.72 -16.52
N SER A 130 3.62 -19.01 -17.28
CA SER A 130 4.66 -19.99 -16.90
C SER A 130 5.37 -19.59 -15.63
N LEU A 131 5.75 -18.32 -15.51
CA LEU A 131 6.44 -17.80 -14.34
C LEU A 131 5.56 -17.88 -13.07
N ILE A 132 4.28 -17.49 -13.18
CA ILE A 132 3.32 -17.55 -12.06
C ILE A 132 3.11 -19.00 -11.61
N MET A 133 2.97 -19.94 -12.57
CA MET A 133 2.78 -21.35 -12.26
C MET A 133 3.97 -21.97 -11.52
N LEU A 134 5.19 -21.53 -11.79
CA LEU A 134 6.38 -22.05 -11.12
C LEU A 134 6.38 -21.79 -9.61
N ALA A 135 5.56 -20.87 -9.10
CA ALA A 135 5.41 -20.62 -7.67
C ALA A 135 4.84 -21.82 -6.88
N VAL A 136 4.34 -22.86 -7.55
CA VAL A 136 3.88 -24.09 -6.87
C VAL A 136 5.01 -24.93 -6.29
N THR A 137 6.24 -24.77 -6.80
CA THR A 137 7.42 -25.54 -6.35
C THR A 137 7.85 -25.18 -4.92
N ASP A 138 8.58 -26.10 -4.29
CA ASP A 138 9.26 -25.85 -3.01
C ASP A 138 10.74 -25.49 -3.19
N ASN A 139 11.25 -25.49 -4.44
CA ASN A 139 12.64 -25.15 -4.72
C ASN A 139 12.89 -23.64 -4.62
N VAL A 140 13.67 -23.22 -3.62
CA VAL A 140 13.99 -21.82 -3.32
C VAL A 140 14.66 -21.09 -4.49
N ASN A 141 15.51 -21.76 -5.28
CA ASN A 141 16.17 -21.12 -6.43
C ASN A 141 15.15 -20.76 -7.52
N VAL A 142 14.21 -21.67 -7.79
CA VAL A 142 13.11 -21.40 -8.73
C VAL A 142 12.23 -20.28 -8.19
N LEU A 143 11.85 -20.32 -6.91
CA LEU A 143 11.06 -19.27 -6.26
C LEU A 143 11.77 -17.90 -6.32
N GLY A 144 13.10 -17.86 -6.22
CA GLY A 144 13.87 -16.63 -6.39
C GLY A 144 13.80 -16.05 -7.80
N HIS A 145 13.86 -16.90 -8.83
CA HIS A 145 13.66 -16.45 -10.21
C HIS A 145 12.21 -16.00 -10.45
N VAL A 146 11.23 -16.68 -9.85
CA VAL A 146 9.82 -16.27 -9.89
C VAL A 146 9.63 -14.90 -9.25
N ALA A 147 10.16 -14.66 -8.04
CA ALA A 147 10.10 -13.38 -7.36
C ALA A 147 10.70 -12.26 -8.21
N SER A 148 11.93 -12.44 -8.71
CA SER A 148 12.63 -11.46 -9.53
C SER A 148 11.88 -11.15 -10.84
N GLY A 149 11.37 -12.18 -11.52
CA GLY A 149 10.61 -11.99 -12.76
C GLY A 149 9.26 -11.33 -12.54
N LEU A 150 8.52 -11.69 -11.48
CA LEU A 150 7.23 -11.08 -11.15
C LEU A 150 7.38 -9.64 -10.66
N HIS A 151 8.42 -9.36 -9.88
CA HIS A 151 8.79 -8.00 -9.50
C HIS A 151 9.03 -7.16 -10.75
N THR A 152 9.85 -7.64 -11.69
CA THR A 152 10.13 -6.93 -12.95
C THR A 152 8.86 -6.69 -13.78
N LEU A 153 7.98 -7.69 -13.92
CA LEU A 153 6.72 -7.49 -14.64
C LEU A 153 5.76 -6.54 -13.91
N SER A 154 5.77 -6.54 -12.57
CA SER A 154 4.93 -5.65 -11.75
C SER A 154 5.34 -4.19 -11.87
N THR A 155 6.57 -3.86 -12.27
CA THR A 155 6.95 -2.45 -12.51
C THR A 155 6.25 -1.83 -13.71
N HIS A 156 5.53 -2.63 -14.52
CA HIS A 156 4.83 -2.18 -15.71
C HIS A 156 3.32 -2.02 -15.43
N PRO A 157 2.79 -0.79 -15.27
CA PRO A 157 1.40 -0.57 -14.84
C PRO A 157 0.35 -1.21 -15.76
N SER A 158 0.62 -1.25 -17.08
CA SER A 158 -0.28 -1.87 -18.06
C SER A 158 -0.50 -3.39 -17.84
N LEU A 159 0.39 -4.05 -17.09
CA LEU A 159 0.30 -5.48 -16.81
C LEU A 159 -0.40 -5.79 -15.49
N HIS A 160 -0.66 -4.80 -14.62
CA HIS A 160 -1.14 -5.05 -13.25
C HIS A 160 -2.42 -5.87 -13.20
N LYS A 161 -3.43 -5.47 -13.98
CA LYS A 161 -4.71 -6.20 -14.06
C LYS A 161 -4.52 -7.63 -14.57
N HIS A 162 -3.76 -7.78 -15.66
CA HIS A 162 -3.49 -9.09 -16.26
C HIS A 162 -2.70 -10.03 -15.33
N LEU A 163 -1.68 -9.51 -14.63
CA LEU A 163 -0.91 -10.24 -13.63
C LEU A 163 -1.82 -10.73 -12.49
N ALA A 164 -2.66 -9.83 -11.97
CA ALA A 164 -3.60 -10.15 -10.90
C ALA A 164 -4.64 -11.19 -11.33
N GLU A 165 -5.24 -11.05 -12.51
CA GLU A 165 -6.18 -12.03 -13.09
C GLU A 165 -5.52 -13.40 -13.31
N THR A 166 -4.25 -13.44 -13.68
CA THR A 166 -3.49 -14.67 -13.92
C THR A 166 -3.09 -15.39 -12.63
N GLY A 167 -3.19 -14.72 -11.47
CA GLY A 167 -2.82 -15.29 -10.16
C GLY A 167 -1.46 -14.85 -9.62
N ALA A 168 -0.83 -13.81 -10.18
CA ALA A 168 0.49 -13.34 -9.74
C ALA A 168 0.54 -13.00 -8.24
N ILE A 169 -0.53 -12.42 -7.69
CA ILE A 169 -0.57 -12.04 -6.28
C ILE A 169 -0.54 -13.28 -5.38
N LYS A 170 -1.37 -14.29 -5.67
CA LYS A 170 -1.31 -15.61 -5.01
C LYS A 170 0.06 -16.27 -5.11
N ALA A 171 0.72 -16.19 -6.28
CA ALA A 171 2.07 -16.69 -6.46
C ALA A 171 3.09 -15.98 -5.55
N ILE A 172 3.03 -14.65 -5.48
CA ILE A 172 3.90 -13.84 -4.60
C ILE A 172 3.65 -14.18 -3.13
N CYS A 173 2.39 -14.29 -2.70
CA CYS A 173 2.05 -14.65 -1.31
C CYS A 173 2.61 -16.04 -0.95
N ARG A 174 2.59 -16.99 -1.89
CA ARG A 174 3.19 -18.32 -1.71
C ARG A 174 4.71 -18.24 -1.62
N VAL A 175 5.37 -17.44 -2.45
CA VAL A 175 6.83 -17.21 -2.36
C VAL A 175 7.19 -16.64 -0.99
N LEU A 176 6.52 -15.58 -0.55
CA LEU A 176 6.78 -14.95 0.75
C LEU A 176 6.58 -15.93 1.91
N SER A 177 5.50 -16.73 1.87
CA SER A 177 5.20 -17.70 2.92
C SER A 177 6.21 -18.85 2.99
N ARG A 178 6.86 -19.19 1.87
CA ARG A 178 7.82 -20.30 1.79
C ARG A 178 9.25 -19.88 2.07
N VAL A 179 9.64 -18.71 1.60
CA VAL A 179 11.01 -18.20 1.76
C VAL A 179 11.18 -17.48 3.08
N GLY A 180 10.13 -16.82 3.58
CA GLY A 180 10.21 -15.98 4.77
C GLY A 180 11.31 -14.93 4.63
N ASP A 181 12.10 -14.76 5.68
CA ASP A 181 13.27 -13.88 5.72
C ASP A 181 14.60 -14.62 5.46
N ALA A 182 14.56 -15.92 5.16
CA ALA A 182 15.76 -16.74 4.99
C ALA A 182 16.65 -16.24 3.84
N ASN A 183 16.05 -15.87 2.71
CA ASN A 183 16.75 -15.25 1.58
C ASN A 183 16.28 -13.80 1.37
N GLU A 184 17.19 -12.87 1.66
CA GLU A 184 16.89 -11.44 1.67
C GLU A 184 16.46 -10.91 0.30
N GLN A 185 17.19 -11.26 -0.76
CA GLN A 185 16.89 -10.76 -2.10
C GLN A 185 15.53 -11.26 -2.60
N ILE A 186 15.22 -12.54 -2.34
CA ILE A 186 13.94 -13.14 -2.77
C ILE A 186 12.78 -12.50 -2.00
N ALA A 187 12.94 -12.29 -0.69
CA ALA A 187 11.94 -11.62 0.14
C ALA A 187 11.71 -10.18 -0.33
N ILE A 188 12.78 -9.41 -0.62
CA ILE A 188 12.72 -8.04 -1.13
C ILE A 188 11.99 -7.98 -2.47
N ASP A 189 12.35 -8.83 -3.43
CA ASP A 189 11.69 -8.86 -4.74
C ASP A 189 10.20 -9.19 -4.62
N ALA A 190 9.86 -10.20 -3.82
CA ALA A 190 8.48 -10.63 -3.63
C ALA A 190 7.63 -9.59 -2.88
N ILE A 191 8.13 -9.01 -1.79
CA ILE A 191 7.38 -8.00 -1.01
C ILE A 191 7.25 -6.70 -1.80
N SER A 192 8.26 -6.31 -2.58
CA SER A 192 8.20 -5.14 -3.45
C SER A 192 7.16 -5.30 -4.55
N ALA A 193 7.09 -6.50 -5.16
CA ALA A 193 6.04 -6.82 -6.13
C ALA A 193 4.64 -6.73 -5.49
N LEU A 194 4.45 -7.29 -4.29
CA LEU A 194 3.18 -7.21 -3.55
C LEU A 194 2.81 -5.77 -3.22
N MET A 195 3.77 -4.98 -2.74
CA MET A 195 3.60 -3.57 -2.41
C MET A 195 3.11 -2.76 -3.61
N ILE A 196 3.63 -3.03 -4.81
CA ILE A 196 3.17 -2.37 -6.05
C ILE A 196 1.68 -2.66 -6.29
N PHE A 197 1.23 -3.91 -6.13
CA PHE A 197 -0.19 -4.26 -6.27
C PHE A 197 -1.05 -3.58 -5.19
N CYS A 198 -0.58 -3.52 -3.95
CA CYS A 198 -1.30 -2.88 -2.84
C CYS A 198 -1.48 -1.36 -2.98
N ARG A 199 -0.74 -0.69 -3.88
CA ARG A 199 -0.97 0.73 -4.19
C ARG A 199 -2.25 0.97 -5.00
N SER A 200 -2.75 -0.04 -5.69
CA SER A 200 -4.02 0.04 -6.42
C SER A 200 -5.18 -0.43 -5.53
N GLN A 201 -6.25 0.36 -5.49
CA GLN A 201 -7.41 0.06 -4.64
C GLN A 201 -8.05 -1.30 -4.95
N ASP A 202 -8.24 -1.62 -6.24
CA ASP A 202 -8.87 -2.87 -6.67
C ASP A 202 -8.00 -4.10 -6.35
N LEU A 203 -6.68 -3.95 -6.52
CA LEU A 203 -5.73 -5.05 -6.34
C LEU A 203 -5.36 -5.28 -4.88
N LYS A 204 -5.47 -4.26 -4.03
CA LYS A 204 -5.30 -4.35 -2.57
C LYS A 204 -6.28 -5.35 -1.96
N THR A 205 -7.57 -5.25 -2.29
CA THR A 205 -8.60 -6.20 -1.82
C THR A 205 -8.30 -7.62 -2.29
N LYS A 206 -7.85 -7.77 -3.54
CA LYS A 206 -7.44 -9.07 -4.07
C LYS A 206 -6.23 -9.65 -3.35
N ALA A 207 -5.23 -8.82 -3.01
CA ALA A 207 -4.05 -9.26 -2.26
C ALA A 207 -4.41 -9.84 -0.90
N LEU A 208 -5.44 -9.33 -0.25
CA LEU A 208 -5.95 -9.88 1.01
C LEU A 208 -6.69 -11.20 0.80
N ASN A 209 -7.56 -11.27 -0.20
CA ASN A 209 -8.28 -12.50 -0.55
C ASN A 209 -7.32 -13.63 -0.97
N ASP A 210 -6.20 -13.29 -1.61
CA ASP A 210 -5.14 -14.23 -1.99
C ASP A 210 -4.19 -14.59 -0.82
N GLY A 211 -4.46 -14.10 0.40
CA GLY A 211 -3.75 -14.49 1.63
C GLY A 211 -2.49 -13.69 1.93
N GLY A 212 -2.36 -12.46 1.41
CA GLY A 212 -1.15 -11.65 1.56
C GLY A 212 -0.86 -11.12 2.97
N LEU A 213 -1.86 -11.03 3.85
CA LEU A 213 -1.67 -10.42 5.18
C LEU A 213 -0.71 -11.21 6.08
N HIS A 214 -0.86 -12.53 6.16
CA HIS A 214 -0.05 -13.38 7.02
C HIS A 214 1.46 -13.30 6.69
N PRO A 215 1.91 -13.51 5.44
CA PRO A 215 3.33 -13.39 5.11
C PRO A 215 3.86 -11.96 5.33
N VAL A 216 3.07 -10.91 5.06
CA VAL A 216 3.49 -9.53 5.32
C VAL A 216 3.74 -9.32 6.82
N LEU A 217 2.82 -9.74 7.69
CA LEU A 217 2.97 -9.64 9.14
C LEU A 217 4.21 -10.39 9.64
N SER A 218 4.44 -11.60 9.14
CA SER A 218 5.63 -12.39 9.50
C SER A 218 6.93 -11.65 9.18
N LEU A 219 6.99 -10.91 8.08
CA LEU A 219 8.17 -10.18 7.63
C LEU A 219 8.37 -8.84 8.33
N CYS A 220 7.32 -8.26 8.93
CA CYS A 220 7.44 -7.01 9.71
C CYS A 220 8.47 -7.14 10.85
N TRP A 221 8.68 -8.36 11.37
CA TRP A 221 9.55 -8.63 12.51
C TRP A 221 10.90 -9.22 12.13
N SER A 222 11.27 -9.18 10.84
CA SER A 222 12.58 -9.61 10.35
C SER A 222 13.71 -8.79 10.98
N GLU A 223 14.82 -9.46 11.35
CA GLU A 223 16.04 -8.78 11.83
C GLU A 223 16.70 -7.93 10.73
N LYS A 224 16.42 -8.24 9.46
CA LYS A 224 16.90 -7.49 8.31
C LYS A 224 16.04 -6.25 8.10
N THR A 225 16.62 -5.08 8.34
CA THR A 225 15.96 -3.76 8.23
C THR A 225 15.23 -3.56 6.91
N ALA A 226 15.85 -3.89 5.78
CA ALA A 226 15.25 -3.68 4.46
C ALA A 226 13.92 -4.46 4.27
N ILE A 227 13.88 -5.71 4.73
CA ILE A 227 12.67 -6.54 4.70
C ILE A 227 11.60 -5.98 5.62
N SER A 228 11.98 -5.66 6.87
CA SER A 228 11.05 -5.12 7.87
C SER A 228 10.41 -3.81 7.38
N LEU A 229 11.21 -2.87 6.85
CA LEU A 229 10.72 -1.61 6.30
C LEU A 229 9.71 -1.80 5.17
N LEU A 230 10.01 -2.68 4.20
CA LEU A 230 9.11 -2.96 3.09
C LEU A 230 7.83 -3.66 3.58
N ALA A 231 7.94 -4.58 4.53
CA ALA A 231 6.80 -5.29 5.09
C ALA A 231 5.86 -4.35 5.87
N ILE A 232 6.40 -3.49 6.75
CA ILE A 232 5.59 -2.51 7.49
C ILE A 232 4.98 -1.49 6.53
N SER A 233 5.72 -1.04 5.50
CA SER A 233 5.17 -0.15 4.46
C SER A 233 4.02 -0.79 3.70
N THR A 234 4.17 -2.07 3.35
CA THR A 234 3.13 -2.85 2.66
C THR A 234 1.91 -3.05 3.57
N LEU A 235 2.13 -3.30 4.87
CA LEU A 235 1.07 -3.37 5.86
C LEU A 235 0.33 -2.03 5.97
N GLY A 236 1.05 -0.91 6.00
CA GLY A 236 0.49 0.44 5.99
C GLY A 236 -0.48 0.68 4.83
N LEU A 237 -0.12 0.24 3.63
CA LEU A 237 -1.02 0.30 2.46
C LEU A 237 -2.28 -0.57 2.66
N ILE A 238 -2.13 -1.76 3.22
CA ILE A 238 -3.23 -2.69 3.48
C ILE A 238 -4.23 -2.09 4.50
N VAL A 239 -3.73 -1.54 5.61
CA VAL A 239 -4.55 -1.05 6.73
C VAL A 239 -5.07 0.37 6.54
N GLU A 240 -4.75 1.02 5.42
CA GLU A 240 -5.35 2.31 5.04
C GLU A 240 -6.88 2.23 4.99
N HIS A 241 -7.43 1.06 4.65
CA HIS A 241 -8.88 0.79 4.69
C HIS A 241 -9.28 0.12 6.00
N THR A 242 -10.30 0.68 6.65
CA THR A 242 -10.81 0.23 7.95
C THR A 242 -11.34 -1.19 7.96
N ASP A 243 -11.84 -1.68 6.82
CA ASP A 243 -12.37 -3.04 6.67
C ASP A 243 -11.30 -4.11 6.95
N ASN A 244 -10.03 -3.74 6.76
CA ASN A 244 -8.90 -4.65 6.94
C ASN A 244 -8.36 -4.64 8.37
N HIS A 245 -8.82 -3.73 9.24
CA HIS A 245 -8.32 -3.59 10.60
C HIS A 245 -8.60 -4.84 11.43
N ALA A 246 -9.79 -5.43 11.28
CA ALA A 246 -10.18 -6.66 11.97
C ALA A 246 -9.14 -7.78 11.81
N ALA A 247 -8.64 -7.95 10.57
CA ALA A 247 -7.68 -9.00 10.25
C ALA A 247 -6.30 -8.81 10.92
N VAL A 248 -5.96 -7.57 11.30
CA VAL A 248 -4.74 -7.24 12.06
C VAL A 248 -4.97 -7.36 13.57
N PHE A 249 -6.09 -6.83 14.07
CA PHE A 249 -6.41 -6.82 15.51
C PHE A 249 -6.81 -8.19 16.05
N ASP A 250 -7.46 -9.04 15.25
CA ASP A 250 -7.90 -10.38 15.67
C ASP A 250 -6.85 -11.47 15.34
N ASN A 251 -5.66 -11.06 14.90
CA ASN A 251 -4.58 -11.96 14.60
C ASN A 251 -3.99 -12.60 15.87
N LYS A 252 -3.80 -13.93 15.86
CA LYS A 252 -3.28 -14.71 17.00
C LYS A 252 -1.82 -14.45 17.39
N HIS A 253 -1.09 -13.59 16.66
CA HIS A 253 0.34 -13.38 16.82
C HIS A 253 0.71 -12.05 17.51
N ASP A 254 -0.22 -11.41 18.21
CA ASP A 254 0.00 -10.14 18.93
C ASP A 254 0.59 -9.06 18.00
N ALA A 255 0.06 -8.97 16.78
CA ALA A 255 0.60 -8.11 15.72
C ALA A 255 0.68 -6.64 16.17
N VAL A 256 -0.36 -6.15 16.86
CA VAL A 256 -0.43 -4.79 17.39
C VAL A 256 0.66 -4.54 18.44
N SER A 257 0.82 -5.43 19.41
CA SER A 257 1.83 -5.32 20.47
C SER A 257 3.25 -5.31 19.88
N ARG A 258 3.50 -6.11 18.84
CA ARG A 258 4.79 -6.10 18.13
C ARG A 258 5.02 -4.80 17.36
N LEU A 259 4.00 -4.27 16.67
CA LEU A 259 4.09 -2.96 16.01
C LEU A 259 4.36 -1.85 17.03
N LEU A 260 3.69 -1.85 18.17
CA LEU A 260 3.92 -0.87 19.24
C LEU A 260 5.37 -0.88 19.72
N ARG A 261 5.98 -2.05 19.90
CA ARG A 261 7.41 -2.14 20.26
C ARG A 261 8.33 -1.52 19.21
N LEU A 262 8.02 -1.68 17.92
CA LEU A 262 8.79 -1.10 16.82
C LEU A 262 8.77 0.44 16.78
N THR A 263 7.77 1.09 17.41
CA THR A 263 7.76 2.56 17.57
C THR A 263 8.91 3.10 18.41
N THR A 264 9.58 2.24 19.17
CA THR A 264 10.75 2.55 19.99
C THR A 264 12.05 1.94 19.44
N SER A 265 12.06 1.52 18.17
CA SER A 265 13.23 0.99 17.47
C SER A 265 14.38 2.00 17.46
N LYS A 266 15.64 1.56 17.35
CA LYS A 266 16.77 2.48 17.14
C LYS A 266 16.79 3.08 15.74
N ASP A 267 16.10 2.44 14.80
CA ASP A 267 16.03 2.86 13.40
C ASP A 267 14.84 3.82 13.21
N GLU A 268 15.14 5.08 12.88
CA GLU A 268 14.14 6.13 12.68
C GLU A 268 13.20 5.85 11.49
N GLN A 269 13.65 5.15 10.45
CA GLN A 269 12.77 4.78 9.32
C GLN A 269 11.75 3.73 9.77
N ILE A 270 12.18 2.76 10.59
CA ILE A 270 11.26 1.78 11.16
C ILE A 270 10.25 2.48 12.06
N GLN A 271 10.69 3.40 12.93
CA GLN A 271 9.77 4.17 13.78
C GLN A 271 8.74 4.93 12.95
N GLU A 272 9.19 5.67 11.93
CA GLU A 272 8.31 6.50 11.08
C GLU A 272 7.22 5.67 10.41
N VAL A 273 7.62 4.61 9.68
CA VAL A 273 6.69 3.76 8.92
C VAL A 273 5.76 2.98 9.84
N THR A 274 6.26 2.56 11.01
CA THR A 274 5.44 1.89 12.05
C THR A 274 4.38 2.83 12.60
N LEU A 275 4.76 4.04 13.01
CA LEU A 275 3.81 5.03 13.54
C LEU A 275 2.80 5.45 12.48
N LYS A 276 3.20 5.57 11.21
CA LYS A 276 2.28 5.81 10.09
C LYS A 276 1.26 4.68 9.95
N THR A 277 1.70 3.43 10.06
CA THR A 277 0.84 2.24 10.01
C THR A 277 -0.14 2.21 11.19
N LEU A 278 0.33 2.53 12.39
CA LEU A 278 -0.54 2.67 13.57
C LEU A 278 -1.50 3.84 13.45
N ALA A 279 -1.11 4.93 12.77
CA ALA A 279 -2.00 6.06 12.52
C ALA A 279 -3.20 5.62 11.69
N PHE A 280 -2.99 4.81 10.64
CA PHE A 280 -4.11 4.20 9.90
C PHE A 280 -4.95 3.27 10.77
N LEU A 281 -4.36 2.35 11.54
CA LEU A 281 -5.10 1.45 12.43
C LEU A 281 -5.93 2.20 13.50
N SER A 282 -5.43 3.33 13.98
CA SER A 282 -6.13 4.17 14.96
C SER A 282 -7.34 4.92 14.40
N THR A 283 -7.54 4.94 13.07
CA THR A 283 -8.76 5.52 12.46
C THR A 283 -9.99 4.61 12.60
N GLY A 284 -9.80 3.35 13.03
CA GLY A 284 -10.87 2.38 13.19
C GLY A 284 -11.91 2.76 14.26
N GLY A 285 -12.93 1.90 14.41
CA GLY A 285 -13.97 2.06 15.43
C GLY A 285 -13.44 2.02 16.87
N SER A 286 -14.29 2.43 17.82
CA SER A 286 -13.93 2.50 19.26
C SER A 286 -13.33 1.21 19.81
N VAL A 287 -13.86 0.05 19.40
CA VAL A 287 -13.34 -1.28 19.81
C VAL A 287 -11.86 -1.44 19.47
N TYR A 288 -11.44 -1.04 18.27
CA TYR A 288 -10.04 -1.18 17.85
C TYR A 288 -9.13 -0.16 18.54
N LYS A 289 -9.64 1.06 18.80
CA LYS A 289 -8.92 2.10 19.57
C LYS A 289 -8.68 1.63 21.01
N HIS A 290 -9.69 1.07 21.65
CA HIS A 290 -9.59 0.51 22.99
C HIS A 290 -8.56 -0.62 23.05
N LYS A 291 -8.64 -1.59 22.12
CA LYS A 291 -7.64 -2.67 22.00
C LYS A 291 -6.22 -2.12 21.82
N LEU A 292 -6.03 -1.13 20.94
CA LEU A 292 -4.72 -0.50 20.71
C LEU A 292 -4.13 0.09 22.00
N LEU A 293 -4.96 0.78 22.79
CA LEU A 293 -4.54 1.39 24.05
C LEU A 293 -4.23 0.37 25.13
N GLN A 294 -5.03 -0.70 25.23
CA GLN A 294 -4.77 -1.82 26.13
C GLN A 294 -3.41 -2.47 25.83
N GLU A 295 -3.10 -2.67 24.54
CA GLU A 295 -1.82 -3.21 24.11
C GLU A 295 -0.64 -2.26 24.33
N ASP A 296 -0.83 -0.95 24.11
CA ASP A 296 0.20 0.07 24.39
C ASP A 296 0.55 0.12 25.87
N PHE A 297 -0.47 0.09 26.74
CA PHE A 297 -0.26 0.01 28.19
C PHE A 297 0.53 -1.25 28.57
N SER A 298 0.15 -2.40 28.01
CA SER A 298 0.80 -3.70 28.27
C SER A 298 2.25 -3.75 27.75
N CYS A 299 2.56 -3.02 26.67
CA CYS A 299 3.92 -2.87 26.14
C CYS A 299 4.76 -1.82 26.90
N GLY A 300 4.21 -1.20 27.95
CA GLY A 300 4.90 -0.21 28.75
C GLY A 300 4.91 1.17 28.11
N ARG A 301 3.77 1.59 27.53
CA ARG A 301 3.51 2.94 26.99
C ARG A 301 4.49 3.33 25.89
N CYS A 302 4.52 2.52 24.84
CA CYS A 302 5.41 2.72 23.70
C CYS A 302 5.13 4.05 22.99
N LEU A 303 3.87 4.44 22.84
CA LEU A 303 3.50 5.72 22.23
C LEU A 303 4.03 6.92 23.02
N GLU A 304 3.96 6.87 24.35
CA GLU A 304 4.50 7.93 25.21
C GLU A 304 6.03 8.03 25.08
N LYS A 305 6.73 6.88 25.05
CA LYS A 305 8.18 6.83 24.85
C LYS A 305 8.58 7.37 23.48
N ALA A 306 7.89 6.96 22.42
CA ALA A 306 8.13 7.44 21.07
C ALA A 306 7.90 8.96 20.96
N PHE A 307 6.83 9.48 21.58
CA PHE A 307 6.52 10.91 21.53
C PHE A 307 7.45 11.76 22.39
N ASN A 308 7.95 11.23 23.52
CA ASN A 308 8.96 11.89 24.36
C ASN A 308 10.37 11.84 23.77
N SER A 309 10.61 11.06 22.72
CA SER A 309 11.90 11.04 22.03
C SER A 309 12.22 12.38 21.34
N CYS A 310 13.49 12.57 21.00
CA CYS A 310 14.00 13.69 20.20
C CYS A 310 14.60 13.16 18.90
N PRO A 311 13.78 12.69 17.95
CA PRO A 311 14.26 12.11 16.70
C PRO A 311 14.83 13.18 15.77
N ALA A 312 15.78 12.81 14.91
CA ALA A 312 16.23 13.68 13.82
C ALA A 312 15.15 13.82 12.75
N ASN A 313 14.41 12.74 12.48
CA ASN A 313 13.24 12.74 11.60
C ASN A 313 11.99 13.25 12.33
N SER A 314 11.57 14.47 12.00
CA SER A 314 10.37 15.11 12.58
C SER A 314 9.06 14.38 12.24
N GLN A 315 9.01 13.59 11.16
CA GLN A 315 7.81 12.84 10.77
C GLN A 315 7.40 11.80 11.81
N ILE A 316 8.35 11.31 12.62
CA ILE A 316 8.08 10.40 13.75
C ILE A 316 7.13 11.08 14.74
N LEU A 317 7.41 12.32 15.13
CA LEU A 317 6.55 13.08 16.04
C LEU A 317 5.21 13.42 15.40
N CYS A 318 5.18 13.77 14.11
CA CYS A 318 3.93 14.00 13.36
C CYS A 318 3.02 12.76 13.39
N ASN A 319 3.57 11.59 13.05
CA ASN A 319 2.82 10.34 13.00
C ASN A 319 2.36 9.91 14.40
N ALA A 320 3.22 10.04 15.43
CA ALA A 320 2.84 9.76 16.81
C ALA A 320 1.72 10.70 17.30
N ALA A 321 1.81 12.00 17.02
CA ALA A 321 0.75 12.95 17.34
C ALA A 321 -0.54 12.63 16.60
N CYS A 322 -0.46 12.14 15.35
CA CYS A 322 -1.61 11.70 14.58
C CYS A 322 -2.32 10.48 15.21
N VAL A 323 -1.56 9.48 15.66
CA VAL A 323 -2.08 8.32 16.40
C VAL A 323 -2.83 8.80 17.65
N ILE A 324 -2.20 9.60 18.49
CA ILE A 324 -2.79 10.07 19.76
C ILE A 324 -4.06 10.89 19.48
N ALA A 325 -4.04 11.78 18.48
CA ALA A 325 -5.19 12.57 18.09
C ALA A 325 -6.38 11.71 17.62
N ASN A 326 -6.12 10.58 16.95
CA ASN A 326 -7.18 9.64 16.55
C ASN A 326 -7.75 8.90 17.77
N LEU A 327 -6.90 8.50 18.71
CA LEU A 327 -7.31 7.83 19.96
C LEU A 327 -8.08 8.76 20.89
N ALA A 328 -7.73 10.05 20.92
CA ALA A 328 -8.38 11.09 21.72
C ALA A 328 -9.88 11.27 21.42
N THR A 329 -10.40 10.68 20.33
CA THR A 329 -11.83 10.67 20.00
C THR A 329 -12.65 9.66 20.81
N SER A 330 -12.01 8.74 21.54
CA SER A 330 -12.69 7.68 22.30
C SER A 330 -13.06 8.18 23.70
N GLU A 331 -14.34 8.26 24.02
CA GLU A 331 -14.83 8.73 25.33
C GLU A 331 -14.42 7.80 26.49
N GLU A 332 -14.48 6.50 26.25
CA GLU A 332 -14.21 5.46 27.27
C GLU A 332 -12.73 5.42 27.69
N ASP A 333 -11.83 5.86 26.81
CA ASP A 333 -10.39 5.73 26.98
C ASP A 333 -9.69 6.98 27.53
N GLN A 334 -10.43 8.04 27.84
CA GLN A 334 -9.86 9.35 28.21
C GLN A 334 -8.92 9.27 29.42
N MET A 335 -9.28 8.46 30.42
CA MET A 335 -8.43 8.27 31.60
C MET A 335 -7.06 7.66 31.27
N ALA A 336 -7.00 6.73 30.32
CA ALA A 336 -5.75 6.09 29.88
C ALA A 336 -4.87 7.06 29.08
N LEU A 337 -5.48 8.05 28.42
CA LEU A 337 -4.82 9.04 27.58
C LEU A 337 -4.32 10.28 28.33
N HIS A 338 -4.60 10.43 29.63
CA HIS A 338 -4.23 11.62 30.41
C HIS A 338 -2.74 11.97 30.32
N ASP A 339 -1.85 10.98 30.47
CA ASP A 339 -0.40 11.22 30.44
C ASP A 339 0.03 11.75 29.06
N LEU A 340 -0.51 11.17 27.98
CA LEU A 340 -0.26 11.61 26.61
C LEU A 340 -0.79 13.02 26.35
N MET A 341 -1.99 13.35 26.86
CA MET A 341 -2.56 14.70 26.79
C MET A 341 -1.61 15.73 27.44
N THR A 342 -1.10 15.44 28.64
CA THR A 342 -0.15 16.33 29.33
C THR A 342 1.18 16.47 28.57
N VAL A 343 1.69 15.40 27.96
CA VAL A 343 2.90 15.48 27.10
C VAL A 343 2.63 16.34 25.86
N MET A 344 1.47 16.19 25.21
CA MET A 344 1.09 16.99 24.04
C MET A 344 1.02 18.48 24.33
N CYS A 345 0.43 18.88 25.46
CA CYS A 345 0.41 20.29 25.88
C CYS A 345 1.82 20.87 26.02
N ARG A 346 2.75 20.11 26.58
CA ARG A 346 4.14 20.54 26.81
C ARG A 346 4.96 20.64 25.53
N LYS A 347 4.68 19.80 24.52
CA LYS A 347 5.40 19.80 23.23
C LYS A 347 4.85 20.78 22.20
N LEU A 348 3.69 21.40 22.44
CA LEU A 348 3.09 22.35 21.51
C LEU A 348 3.99 23.58 21.20
N PRO A 349 4.71 24.18 22.17
CA PRO A 349 5.67 25.24 21.89
C PRO A 349 6.81 24.78 20.97
N ASP A 350 7.32 23.56 21.16
CA ASP A 350 8.43 23.01 20.37
C ASP A 350 8.02 22.72 18.91
N ALA A 351 6.72 22.67 18.61
CA ALA A 351 6.20 22.46 17.27
C ALA A 351 6.13 23.75 16.42
N GLU A 352 6.54 24.90 16.97
CA GLU A 352 6.54 26.17 16.25
C GLU A 352 7.40 26.10 14.98
N GLY A 353 6.83 26.48 13.84
CA GLY A 353 7.45 26.32 12.51
C GLY A 353 7.21 24.94 11.86
N HIS A 354 6.72 23.93 12.60
CA HIS A 354 6.35 22.62 12.06
C HIS A 354 4.84 22.51 11.84
N THR A 355 4.41 22.83 10.61
CA THR A 355 2.99 22.92 10.23
C THR A 355 2.18 21.67 10.56
N GLU A 356 2.63 20.49 10.14
CA GLU A 356 1.90 19.22 10.32
C GLU A 356 1.82 18.80 11.79
N LEU A 357 2.94 18.89 12.52
CA LEU A 357 3.00 18.58 13.94
C LEU A 357 2.07 19.48 14.75
N THR A 358 2.10 20.79 14.49
CA THR A 358 1.20 21.76 15.12
C THR A 358 -0.26 21.38 14.87
N CYS A 359 -0.62 21.07 13.62
CA CYS A 359 -1.99 20.67 13.29
C CYS A 359 -2.44 19.41 14.05
N HIS A 360 -1.59 18.39 14.15
CA HIS A 360 -1.93 17.15 14.87
C HIS A 360 -2.02 17.36 16.38
N LEU A 361 -1.10 18.13 16.98
CA LEU A 361 -1.14 18.45 18.41
C LEU A 361 -2.40 19.24 18.75
N THR A 362 -2.70 20.31 18.01
CA THR A 362 -3.90 21.11 18.27
C THR A 362 -5.18 20.30 18.01
N ARG A 363 -5.20 19.44 16.98
CA ARG A 363 -6.32 18.51 16.74
C ARG A 363 -6.54 17.56 17.93
N ALA A 364 -5.46 17.02 18.50
CA ALA A 364 -5.57 16.16 19.68
C ALA A 364 -6.16 16.91 20.88
N LEU A 365 -5.65 18.10 21.18
CA LEU A 365 -6.16 18.94 22.27
C LEU A 365 -7.65 19.28 22.07
N ALA A 366 -8.05 19.61 20.85
CA ALA A 366 -9.46 19.87 20.52
C ALA A 366 -10.35 18.63 20.69
N ASN A 367 -9.84 17.43 20.40
CA ASN A 367 -10.55 16.18 20.66
C ASN A 367 -10.65 15.91 22.17
N PHE A 368 -9.57 16.14 22.93
CA PHE A 368 -9.57 16.00 24.39
C PHE A 368 -10.54 16.98 25.07
N SER A 369 -10.62 18.22 24.58
CA SER A 369 -11.49 19.25 25.20
C SER A 369 -12.97 19.00 25.00
N GLN A 370 -13.35 18.12 24.06
CA GLN A 370 -14.75 17.71 23.90
C GLN A 370 -15.30 17.09 25.19
N PHE A 371 -14.45 16.42 25.97
CA PHE A 371 -14.86 15.67 27.16
C PHE A 371 -14.70 16.51 28.43
N GLN A 372 -15.83 16.75 29.12
CA GLN A 372 -15.88 17.55 30.34
C GLN A 372 -14.87 17.13 31.44
N PRO A 373 -14.59 15.83 31.69
CA PRO A 373 -13.61 15.41 32.70
C PRO A 373 -12.18 15.94 32.47
N ASN A 374 -11.82 16.27 31.23
CA ASN A 374 -10.49 16.78 30.88
C ASN A 374 -10.34 18.29 31.14
N THR A 375 -11.46 19.00 31.33
CA THR A 375 -11.50 20.47 31.37
C THR A 375 -10.45 21.06 32.31
N SER A 376 -10.41 20.60 33.56
CA SER A 376 -9.50 21.14 34.60
C SER A 376 -8.03 21.03 34.22
N ARG A 377 -7.63 19.99 33.50
CA ARG A 377 -6.24 19.77 33.05
C ARG A 377 -5.90 20.58 31.80
N LEU A 378 -6.89 20.86 30.97
CA LEU A 378 -6.72 21.59 29.72
C LEU A 378 -6.73 23.11 29.90
N LEU A 379 -7.17 23.62 31.05
CA LEU A 379 -7.12 25.06 31.35
C LEU A 379 -5.69 25.61 31.24
N ASP A 380 -4.69 24.87 31.71
CA ASP A 380 -3.29 25.27 31.66
C ASP A 380 -2.71 25.29 30.23
N ALA A 381 -3.38 24.62 29.29
CA ALA A 381 -2.98 24.62 27.88
C ALA A 381 -3.51 25.84 27.11
N ILE A 382 -4.50 26.58 27.64
CA ILE A 382 -5.10 27.74 26.96
C ILE A 382 -4.05 28.81 26.60
N PRO A 383 -3.18 29.27 27.51
CA PRO A 383 -2.16 30.27 27.16
C PRO A 383 -1.23 29.80 26.05
N ILE A 384 -0.88 28.51 26.06
CA ILE A 384 0.01 27.89 25.07
C ILE A 384 -0.65 27.89 23.69
N VAL A 385 -1.91 27.45 23.62
CA VAL A 385 -2.67 27.42 22.36
C VAL A 385 -2.88 28.83 21.79
N VAL A 386 -3.21 29.81 22.64
CA VAL A 386 -3.39 31.20 22.15
C VAL A 386 -2.08 31.76 21.61
N ASN A 387 -0.98 31.61 22.34
CA ASN A 387 0.29 32.24 21.96
C ASN A 387 1.00 31.54 20.79
N HIS A 388 1.00 30.21 20.75
CA HIS A 388 1.75 29.46 19.72
C HIS A 388 0.90 29.04 18.52
N VAL A 389 -0.44 28.99 18.64
CA VAL A 389 -1.31 28.55 17.53
C VAL A 389 -2.16 29.68 16.98
N LEU A 390 -2.88 30.44 17.80
CA LEU A 390 -3.77 31.50 17.28
C LEU A 390 -2.99 32.69 16.68
N LYS A 391 -1.89 33.11 17.31
CA LYS A 391 -1.12 34.30 16.90
C LYS A 391 -0.26 34.11 15.65
N GLY A 392 0.14 32.89 15.32
CA GLY A 392 1.08 32.62 14.22
C GLY A 392 1.02 31.22 13.62
N GLY A 393 0.07 30.38 14.06
CA GLY A 393 -0.05 29.01 13.61
C GLY A 393 -0.70 28.87 12.22
N PRO A 394 -0.54 27.70 11.58
CA PRO A 394 -1.20 27.39 10.30
C PRO A 394 -2.72 27.53 10.38
N ALA A 395 -3.37 27.90 9.27
CA ALA A 395 -4.83 28.06 9.22
C ALA A 395 -5.60 26.84 9.75
N ALA A 396 -5.24 25.63 9.32
CA ALA A 396 -5.88 24.40 9.79
C ALA A 396 -5.70 24.16 11.30
N ALA A 397 -4.57 24.58 11.89
CA ALA A 397 -4.36 24.49 13.33
C ALA A 397 -5.17 25.55 14.09
N ARG A 398 -5.35 26.75 13.53
CA ARG A 398 -6.19 27.81 14.12
C ARG A 398 -7.65 27.37 14.25
N ASP A 399 -8.21 26.70 13.25
CA ASP A 399 -9.58 26.16 13.34
C ASP A 399 -9.71 25.13 14.48
N GLN A 400 -8.70 24.28 14.66
CA GLN A 400 -8.66 23.32 15.76
C GLN A 400 -8.48 24.02 17.11
N ALA A 401 -7.69 25.09 17.18
CA ALA A 401 -7.53 25.89 18.39
C ALA A 401 -8.84 26.58 18.80
N LEU A 402 -9.60 27.09 17.83
CA LEU A 402 -10.93 27.66 18.09
C LEU A 402 -11.88 26.59 18.61
N ARG A 403 -11.92 25.41 17.97
CA ARG A 403 -12.70 24.26 18.46
C ARG A 403 -12.32 23.87 19.89
N PHE A 404 -11.02 23.85 20.18
CA PHE A 404 -10.50 23.59 21.51
C PHE A 404 -11.05 24.58 22.56
N LEU A 405 -10.93 25.88 22.29
CA LEU A 405 -11.38 26.95 23.19
C LEU A 405 -12.91 26.98 23.36
N LEU A 406 -13.66 26.77 22.28
CA LEU A 406 -15.13 26.75 22.31
C LEU A 406 -15.65 25.57 23.13
N ASN A 407 -15.06 24.38 23.00
CA ASN A 407 -15.42 23.24 23.83
C ASN A 407 -15.19 23.55 25.33
N LEU A 408 -14.02 24.12 25.68
CA LEU A 408 -13.73 24.48 27.08
C LEU A 408 -14.65 25.59 27.59
N LEU A 409 -15.00 26.58 26.76
CA LEU A 409 -15.98 27.62 27.11
C LEU A 409 -17.36 27.02 27.40
N GLY A 410 -17.76 25.98 26.67
CA GLY A 410 -18.99 25.23 26.92
C GLY A 410 -19.00 24.54 28.29
N HIS A 411 -17.84 24.04 28.76
CA HIS A 411 -17.72 23.30 30.01
C HIS A 411 -17.43 24.19 31.24
N ALA A 412 -16.63 25.25 31.08
CA ALA A 412 -16.16 26.10 32.18
C ALA A 412 -16.04 27.59 31.76
N PRO A 413 -17.16 28.26 31.42
CA PRO A 413 -17.16 29.58 30.79
C PRO A 413 -16.45 30.65 31.62
N THR A 414 -16.71 30.69 32.94
CA THR A 414 -16.12 31.71 33.84
C THR A 414 -14.60 31.58 33.95
N GLN A 415 -14.09 30.35 34.10
CA GLN A 415 -12.66 30.09 34.26
C GLN A 415 -11.91 30.37 32.95
N VAL A 416 -12.44 29.87 31.83
CA VAL A 416 -11.84 30.06 30.51
C VAL A 416 -11.84 31.53 30.11
N SER A 417 -12.94 32.25 30.35
CA SER A 417 -13.02 33.70 30.08
C SER A 417 -11.98 34.47 30.89
N ALA A 418 -11.81 34.15 32.18
CA ALA A 418 -10.80 34.78 33.03
C ALA A 418 -9.36 34.52 32.53
N ILE A 419 -9.09 33.33 31.98
CA ILE A 419 -7.79 33.00 31.39
C ILE A 419 -7.58 33.75 30.06
N LEU A 420 -8.58 33.77 29.18
CA LEU A 420 -8.51 34.48 27.89
C LEU A 420 -8.29 35.98 28.07
N VAL A 421 -9.00 36.62 29.01
CA VAL A 421 -8.80 38.05 29.33
C VAL A 421 -7.35 38.35 29.71
N LYS A 422 -6.69 37.42 30.40
CA LYS A 422 -5.27 37.55 30.78
C LYS A 422 -4.30 37.20 29.64
N ASN A 423 -4.75 36.48 28.61
CA ASN A 423 -3.91 35.90 27.57
C ASN A 423 -4.40 36.30 26.17
N ASP A 424 -4.74 37.57 25.98
CA ASP A 424 -5.09 38.14 24.67
C ASP A 424 -6.45 37.66 24.10
N ALA A 425 -7.52 38.00 24.81
CA ALA A 425 -8.90 37.73 24.37
C ALA A 425 -9.24 38.40 23.02
N GLU A 426 -8.56 39.49 22.66
CA GLU A 426 -8.75 40.18 21.39
C GLU A 426 -8.37 39.26 20.22
N MET A 427 -7.20 38.61 20.29
CA MET A 427 -6.78 37.65 19.26
C MET A 427 -7.72 36.47 19.10
N PHE A 428 -8.29 35.96 20.20
CA PHE A 428 -9.32 34.93 20.15
C PHE A 428 -10.58 35.42 19.42
N LEU A 429 -11.12 36.58 19.80
CA LEU A 429 -12.32 37.16 19.18
C LEU A 429 -12.11 37.49 17.69
N LYS A 430 -10.94 38.01 17.33
CA LYS A 430 -10.58 38.28 15.94
C LYS A 430 -10.53 36.99 15.12
N SER A 431 -9.88 35.95 15.64
CA SER A 431 -9.80 34.64 14.98
C SER A 431 -11.18 34.00 14.81
N LEU A 432 -12.06 34.18 15.80
CA LEU A 432 -13.45 33.73 15.73
C LEU A 432 -14.25 34.50 14.65
N GLY A 433 -13.95 35.78 14.45
CA GLY A 433 -14.54 36.60 13.39
C GLY A 433 -13.99 36.32 11.99
N GLU A 434 -12.83 35.67 11.87
CA GLU A 434 -12.22 35.31 10.58
C GLU A 434 -12.64 33.91 10.08
N THR A 435 -13.35 33.12 10.91
CA THR A 435 -13.78 31.77 10.55
C THR A 435 -15.05 31.83 9.70
N ASN A 436 -14.90 31.70 8.37
CA ASN A 436 -16.01 31.78 7.40
C ASN A 436 -17.20 30.88 7.78
N THR A 437 -16.95 29.68 8.31
CA THR A 437 -18.01 28.75 8.72
C THR A 437 -18.85 29.24 9.89
N LEU A 438 -18.27 29.99 10.84
CA LEU A 438 -19.03 30.56 11.95
C LEU A 438 -19.88 31.74 11.45
N ILE A 439 -19.31 32.60 10.62
CA ILE A 439 -20.04 33.70 9.98
C ILE A 439 -21.18 33.16 9.12
N ASP A 440 -20.95 32.14 8.30
CA ASP A 440 -21.96 31.53 7.45
C ASP A 440 -23.09 30.89 8.27
N ASN A 441 -22.76 30.14 9.34
CA ASN A 441 -23.75 29.51 10.21
C ASN A 441 -24.55 30.53 11.04
N VAL A 442 -23.88 31.56 11.56
CA VAL A 442 -24.55 32.67 12.25
C VAL A 442 -25.44 33.44 11.28
N THR A 443 -24.97 33.70 10.05
CA THR A 443 -25.75 34.38 9.00
C THR A 443 -26.96 33.56 8.58
N LEU A 444 -26.80 32.25 8.37
CA LEU A 444 -27.91 31.32 8.09
C LEU A 444 -28.93 31.26 9.23
N SER A 445 -28.46 31.17 10.48
CA SER A 445 -29.32 31.12 11.65
C SER A 445 -30.06 32.45 11.88
N LEU A 446 -29.38 33.59 11.68
CA LEU A 446 -30.01 34.92 11.72
C LEU A 446 -31.00 35.12 10.57
N ALA A 447 -30.70 34.63 9.37
CA ALA A 447 -31.63 34.68 8.23
C ALA A 447 -32.88 33.81 8.46
N GLN A 448 -32.74 32.67 9.16
CA GLN A 448 -33.86 31.81 9.56
C GLN A 448 -34.67 32.37 10.74
N SER A 449 -34.04 33.19 11.59
CA SER A 449 -34.64 33.79 12.78
C SER A 449 -35.23 35.20 12.54
N ALA A 450 -35.03 35.76 11.35
CA ALA A 450 -35.57 37.07 11.00
C ALA A 450 -37.11 37.01 10.93
N PRO A 451 -37.86 37.86 11.70
CA PRO A 451 -39.30 37.96 11.53
C PRO A 451 -39.60 38.37 10.09
N ALA A 452 -40.65 37.81 9.49
CA ALA A 452 -41.15 38.23 8.19
C ALA A 452 -41.66 39.68 8.25
N VAL A 453 -40.75 40.66 8.14
CA VAL A 453 -41.11 42.07 8.10
C VAL A 453 -41.56 42.40 6.67
N MET A 454 -42.89 42.37 6.53
CA MET A 454 -43.75 43.19 5.67
C MET A 454 -43.29 43.41 4.21
N LYS A 455 -43.97 42.71 3.29
CA LYS A 455 -44.10 43.16 1.89
C LYS A 455 -44.80 44.53 1.88
N PRO A 456 -44.30 45.54 1.15
CA PRO A 456 -45.06 46.76 0.90
C PRO A 456 -46.25 46.44 -0.02
N MET A 457 -47.38 47.09 0.26
CA MET A 457 -48.60 47.10 -0.57
C MET A 457 -48.37 47.79 -1.91
#